data_AF-A0A5D0WMZ3-F1
#
_entry.id   AF-A0A5D0WMZ3-F1
#
_cell.length_a   1.000
_cell.length_b   1.000
_cell.length_c   1.000
_cell.angle_alpha   90.00
_cell.angle_beta   90.00
_cell.angle_gamma   90.00
#
_symmetry.space_group_name_H-M   'P 1'
#
loop_
_entity.id
_entity.type
_entity.pdbx_description
1 polymer ?
#
loop_
_entity_poly.entity_id
_entity_poly.type
_entity_poly.pdbx_seq_one_letter_code
_entity_poly.pdbx_strand_id
1 'polypeptide(L)'
;MEGLLTLEELIDTVLQKMREMDYAKQTILNYQRFYRRFLNFANERNEVYFTENLGSSFLLENYGCTHDTIHENSPTRKICVQVRYIRVLGDYQIHGIILRRKLGPTAASVCPKQFQTAFNGYLEECQSRNLSEQGNYSRMNRIRHFIFYLFLSE
;
A
#
# COMPACT_ATOMS: atom_id res chain seq x y z
N MET A 1 19.57 -12.33 -2.25
CA MET A 1 18.67 -12.81 -3.32
C MET A 1 17.73 -13.80 -2.67
N GLU A 2 16.62 -13.31 -2.10
CA GLU A 2 15.54 -14.20 -1.67
C GLU A 2 14.94 -14.84 -2.92
N GLY A 3 14.73 -16.15 -2.88
CA GLY A 3 14.15 -16.92 -3.97
C GLY A 3 12.75 -16.38 -4.31
N LEU A 4 12.37 -16.53 -5.57
CA LEU A 4 11.05 -16.12 -6.05
C LEU A 4 9.97 -16.94 -5.32
N LEU A 5 9.22 -16.31 -4.42
CA LEU A 5 8.16 -16.95 -3.64
C LEU A 5 7.04 -17.42 -4.59
N THR A 6 6.51 -18.62 -4.35
CA THR A 6 5.25 -19.04 -4.96
C THR A 6 4.13 -18.09 -4.56
N LEU A 7 3.04 -18.05 -5.32
CA LEU A 7 1.89 -17.20 -5.00
C LEU A 7 1.32 -17.51 -3.60
N GLU A 8 1.30 -18.78 -3.21
CA GLU A 8 0.86 -19.21 -1.87
C GLU A 8 1.79 -18.68 -0.78
N GLU A 9 3.10 -18.87 -0.92
CA GLU A 9 4.10 -18.35 0.04
C GLU A 9 4.08 -16.82 0.12
N LEU A 10 3.89 -16.14 -1.02
CA LEU A 10 3.78 -14.69 -1.08
C LEU A 10 2.54 -14.20 -0.32
N ILE A 11 1.39 -14.84 -0.52
CA ILE A 11 0.15 -14.54 0.19
C ILE A 11 0.33 -14.72 1.69
N ASP A 12 0.90 -15.84 2.12
CA ASP A 12 1.12 -16.13 3.54
C ASP A 12 2.09 -15.15 4.18
N THR A 13 3.17 -14.82 3.49
CA THR A 13 4.16 -13.83 3.94
C THR A 13 3.52 -12.46 4.09
N VAL A 14 2.74 -12.00 3.10
CA VAL A 14 2.03 -10.72 3.17
C VAL A 14 1.05 -10.69 4.33
N LEU A 15 0.26 -11.74 4.52
CA LEU A 15 -0.71 -11.81 5.62
C LEU A 15 -0.04 -11.81 6.99
N GLN A 16 1.12 -12.48 7.12
CA GLN A 16 1.92 -12.47 8.33
C GLN A 16 2.51 -11.07 8.59
N LYS A 17 3.07 -10.42 7.57
CA LYS A 17 3.56 -9.04 7.68
C LYS A 17 2.46 -8.05 8.05
N MET A 18 1.25 -8.22 7.52
CA MET A 18 0.10 -7.42 7.94
C MET A 18 -0.23 -7.58 9.43
N ARG A 19 -0.05 -8.77 10.02
CA ARG A 19 -0.24 -8.99 11.46
C ARG A 19 0.84 -8.29 12.28
N GLU A 20 2.11 -8.41 11.87
CA GLU A 20 3.24 -7.71 12.50
C GLU A 20 3.08 -6.18 12.45
N MET A 21 2.35 -5.70 11.44
CA MET A 21 2.01 -4.29 11.25
C MET A 21 0.74 -3.85 12.00
N ASP A 22 0.18 -4.68 12.88
CA ASP A 22 -1.04 -4.39 13.66
C ASP A 22 -2.24 -3.97 12.80
N TYR A 23 -2.39 -4.57 11.61
CA TYR A 23 -3.61 -4.37 10.84
C TYR A 23 -4.81 -4.93 11.62
N ALA A 24 -5.94 -4.22 11.54
CA ALA A 24 -7.17 -4.67 12.19
C ALA A 24 -7.55 -6.09 11.70
N LYS A 25 -7.98 -6.94 12.63
CA LYS A 25 -8.36 -8.34 12.35
C LYS A 25 -9.34 -8.46 11.19
N GLN A 26 -10.35 -7.59 11.14
CA GLN A 26 -11.32 -7.56 10.05
C GLN A 26 -10.69 -7.24 8.69
N THR A 27 -9.69 -6.37 8.66
CA THR A 27 -8.94 -6.06 7.45
C THR A 27 -8.18 -7.29 6.97
N ILE A 28 -7.48 -7.99 7.86
CA ILE A 28 -6.73 -9.21 7.52
C ILE A 28 -7.67 -10.30 6.97
N LEU A 29 -8.85 -10.49 7.59
CA LEU A 29 -9.86 -11.43 7.10
C LEU A 29 -10.35 -11.10 5.68
N ASN A 30 -10.49 -9.81 5.35
CA ASN A 30 -10.89 -9.39 4.01
C ASN A 30 -9.81 -9.70 2.96
N TYR A 31 -8.54 -9.48 3.31
CA TYR A 31 -7.40 -9.87 2.47
C TYR A 31 -7.37 -11.39 2.25
N GLN A 32 -7.48 -12.18 3.32
CA GLN A 32 -7.51 -13.66 3.25
C GLN A 32 -8.61 -14.16 2.31
N ARG A 33 -9.84 -13.67 2.44
CA ARG A 33 -10.97 -14.06 1.58
C ARG A 33 -10.74 -13.69 0.12
N PHE A 34 -10.09 -12.55 -0.13
CA PHE A 34 -9.75 -12.13 -1.48
C PHE A 34 -8.64 -13.00 -2.08
N TYR A 35 -7.54 -13.19 -1.34
CA TYR A 35 -6.40 -13.97 -1.79
C TYR A 35 -6.72 -15.44 -2.02
N ARG A 36 -7.62 -16.04 -1.24
CA ARG A 36 -8.10 -17.39 -1.54
C ARG A 36 -8.78 -17.50 -2.91
N ARG A 37 -9.59 -16.50 -3.29
CA ARG A 37 -10.23 -16.47 -4.63
C ARG A 37 -9.19 -16.27 -5.73
N PHE A 38 -8.21 -15.41 -5.46
CA PHE A 38 -7.12 -15.16 -6.40
C PHE A 38 -6.21 -16.37 -6.60
N LEU A 39 -5.87 -17.09 -5.52
CA LEU A 39 -5.09 -18.33 -5.57
C LEU A 39 -5.82 -19.41 -6.36
N ASN A 40 -7.13 -19.59 -6.14
CA ASN A 40 -7.92 -20.53 -6.94
C ASN A 40 -7.91 -20.16 -8.44
N PHE A 41 -8.06 -18.88 -8.76
CA PHE A 41 -7.99 -18.39 -10.14
C PHE A 41 -6.63 -18.66 -10.81
N ALA A 42 -5.54 -18.53 -10.05
CA ALA A 42 -4.19 -18.85 -10.51
C ALA A 42 -4.00 -20.36 -10.72
N ASN A 43 -4.46 -21.17 -9.76
CA ASN A 43 -4.40 -22.63 -9.83
C ASN A 43 -5.17 -23.19 -11.03
N GLU A 44 -6.36 -22.65 -11.34
CA GLU A 44 -7.13 -23.00 -12.54
C GLU A 44 -6.36 -22.75 -13.85
N ARG A 45 -5.39 -21.83 -13.83
CA ARG A 45 -4.53 -21.47 -14.98
C ARG A 45 -3.14 -22.09 -14.90
N ASN A 46 -2.85 -22.90 -13.88
CA ASN A 46 -1.52 -23.44 -13.58
C ASN A 46 -0.44 -22.35 -13.39
N GLU A 47 -0.84 -21.18 -12.90
CA GLU A 47 0.05 -20.05 -12.64
C GLU A 47 0.58 -20.14 -11.20
N VAL A 48 1.84 -20.53 -11.04
CA VAL A 48 2.46 -20.80 -9.73
C VAL A 48 2.94 -19.53 -9.03
N TYR A 49 3.28 -18.50 -9.80
CA TYR A 49 3.91 -17.28 -9.31
C TYR A 49 3.03 -16.06 -9.58
N PHE A 50 3.14 -15.05 -8.71
CA PHE A 50 2.48 -13.79 -8.98
C PHE A 50 3.15 -13.04 -10.13
N THR A 51 2.31 -12.55 -11.05
CA THR A 51 2.69 -11.62 -12.10
C THR A 51 1.65 -10.50 -12.19
N GLU A 52 2.07 -9.32 -12.67
CA GLU A 52 1.14 -8.20 -12.88
C GLU A 52 0.04 -8.54 -13.89
N ASN A 53 0.35 -9.37 -14.88
CA ASN A 53 -0.63 -9.87 -15.85
C ASN A 53 -1.67 -10.77 -15.18
N LEU A 54 -1.26 -11.68 -14.31
CA LEU A 54 -2.17 -12.54 -13.55
C LEU A 54 -3.12 -11.69 -12.68
N GLY A 55 -2.58 -10.69 -11.97
CA GLY A 55 -3.36 -9.77 -11.16
C GLY A 55 -4.36 -8.94 -11.99
N SER A 56 -3.92 -8.43 -13.14
CA SER A 56 -4.75 -7.64 -14.05
C SER A 56 -5.87 -8.47 -14.67
N SER A 57 -5.57 -9.68 -15.14
CA SER A 57 -6.57 -10.62 -15.68
C SER A 57 -7.61 -10.99 -14.62
N PHE A 58 -7.20 -11.27 -13.39
CA PHE A 58 -8.13 -11.55 -12.29
C PHE A 58 -9.09 -10.38 -12.03
N LEU A 59 -8.57 -9.16 -11.97
CA LEU A 59 -9.36 -7.95 -11.74
C LEU A 59 -10.32 -7.66 -12.91
N LEU A 60 -9.88 -7.90 -14.14
CA LEU A 60 -10.72 -7.76 -15.33
C LEU A 60 -11.86 -8.77 -15.31
N GLU A 61 -11.55 -10.06 -15.18
CA GLU A 61 -12.54 -11.14 -15.30
C GLU A 61 -13.54 -11.17 -14.14
N ASN A 62 -13.10 -10.90 -12.91
CA ASN A 62 -13.94 -11.04 -11.71
C ASN A 62 -14.61 -9.72 -11.28
N TYR A 63 -14.09 -8.57 -11.72
CA TYR A 63 -14.55 -7.26 -11.26
C TYR A 63 -14.73 -6.23 -12.39
N GLY A 64 -14.47 -6.59 -13.66
CA GLY A 64 -14.61 -5.68 -14.80
C GLY A 64 -13.60 -4.54 -14.80
N CYS A 65 -12.43 -4.71 -14.16
CA CYS A 65 -11.42 -3.68 -14.09
C CYS A 65 -10.64 -3.59 -15.42
N THR A 66 -10.97 -2.59 -16.24
CA THR A 66 -10.19 -2.24 -17.44
C THR A 66 -9.11 -1.20 -17.18
N HIS A 67 -8.99 -0.75 -15.93
CA HIS A 67 -8.06 0.30 -15.53
C HIS A 67 -6.63 -0.24 -15.52
N ASP A 68 -5.69 0.54 -16.06
CA ASP A 68 -4.28 0.26 -15.90
C ASP A 68 -3.90 0.49 -14.44
N THR A 69 -3.76 -0.61 -13.70
CA THR A 69 -3.51 -0.53 -12.27
C THR A 69 -2.10 -0.08 -11.92
N ILE A 70 -1.23 0.20 -12.88
CA ILE A 70 0.13 0.72 -12.68
C ILE A 70 0.18 2.22 -12.98
N HIS A 71 -0.37 2.63 -14.13
CA HIS A 71 -0.19 3.98 -14.67
C HIS A 71 -1.39 4.91 -14.46
N GLU A 72 -2.58 4.38 -14.21
CA GLU A 72 -3.77 5.20 -14.04
C GLU A 72 -4.06 5.54 -12.58
N ASN A 73 -4.80 6.63 -12.39
CA ASN A 73 -5.25 7.10 -11.08
C ASN A 73 -6.07 6.01 -10.36
N SER A 74 -6.37 6.21 -9.07
CA SER A 74 -7.10 5.16 -8.35
C SER A 74 -8.44 4.85 -9.06
N PRO A 75 -8.73 3.57 -9.36
CA PRO A 75 -9.93 3.21 -10.11
C PRO A 75 -11.19 3.60 -9.33
N THR A 76 -12.36 3.46 -9.97
CA THR A 76 -13.65 3.80 -9.37
C THR A 76 -13.75 3.29 -7.93
N ARG A 77 -14.44 4.06 -7.07
CA ARG A 77 -14.58 3.77 -5.62
C ARG A 77 -15.10 2.35 -5.32
N LYS A 78 -15.73 1.70 -6.30
CA LYS A 78 -16.25 0.33 -6.21
C LYS A 78 -15.17 -0.76 -6.23
N ILE A 79 -14.06 -0.56 -6.96
CA ILE A 79 -13.03 -1.59 -7.16
C ILE A 79 -11.66 -1.25 -6.54
N CYS A 80 -11.54 -0.05 -5.94
CA CYS A 80 -10.27 0.45 -5.40
C CYS A 80 -9.66 -0.45 -4.32
N VAL A 81 -10.49 -1.20 -3.59
CA VAL A 81 -10.05 -2.12 -2.54
C VAL A 81 -9.45 -3.40 -3.12
N GLN A 82 -10.06 -3.95 -4.16
CA GLN A 82 -9.62 -5.15 -4.87
C GLN A 82 -8.29 -4.90 -5.58
N VAL A 83 -8.20 -3.76 -6.27
CA VAL A 83 -6.93 -3.31 -6.89
C VAL A 83 -5.85 -3.15 -5.83
N ARG A 84 -6.19 -2.61 -4.66
CA ARG A 84 -5.23 -2.50 -3.56
C ARG A 84 -4.73 -3.87 -3.09
N TYR A 85 -5.59 -4.87 -3.01
CA TYR A 85 -5.17 -6.21 -2.57
C TYR A 85 -4.16 -6.83 -3.54
N ILE A 86 -4.36 -6.69 -4.85
CA ILE A 86 -3.39 -7.13 -5.86
C ILE A 86 -2.08 -6.33 -5.75
N ARG A 87 -2.16 -5.00 -5.69
CA ARG A 87 -0.97 -4.14 -5.57
C ARG A 87 -0.10 -4.48 -4.35
N VAL A 88 -0.69 -4.90 -3.23
CA VAL A 88 0.11 -5.30 -2.05
C VAL A 88 0.98 -6.52 -2.34
N LEU A 89 0.52 -7.48 -3.15
CA LEU A 89 1.35 -8.62 -3.55
C LEU A 89 2.52 -8.17 -4.43
N GLY A 90 2.26 -7.33 -5.43
CA GLY A 90 3.30 -6.77 -6.31
C GLY A 90 4.30 -5.90 -5.56
N ASP A 91 3.82 -4.96 -4.73
CA ASP A 91 4.66 -4.09 -3.89
C ASP A 91 5.59 -4.95 -3.00
N TYR A 92 5.05 -6.01 -2.38
CA TYR A 92 5.84 -6.87 -1.51
C TYR A 92 6.82 -7.75 -2.29
N GLN A 93 6.44 -8.28 -3.45
CA GLN A 93 7.35 -9.09 -4.27
C GLN A 93 8.54 -8.28 -4.79
N ILE A 94 8.32 -7.01 -5.15
CA ILE A 94 9.38 -6.15 -5.70
C ILE A 94 10.24 -5.55 -4.59
N HIS A 95 9.62 -5.11 -3.49
CA HIS A 95 10.30 -4.27 -2.49
C HIS A 95 10.43 -4.92 -1.10
N GLY A 96 9.81 -6.07 -0.85
CA GLY A 96 9.78 -6.72 0.47
C GLY A 96 8.97 -5.95 1.53
N ILE A 97 8.17 -4.95 1.13
CA ILE A 97 7.44 -4.07 2.07
C ILE A 97 5.99 -3.87 1.66
N ILE A 98 5.11 -3.70 2.65
CA ILE A 98 3.71 -3.33 2.44
C ILE A 98 3.58 -1.81 2.59
N LEU A 99 3.35 -1.10 1.49
CA LEU A 99 3.23 0.37 1.50
C LEU A 99 1.95 0.84 2.19
N ARG A 100 1.99 1.38 3.41
CA ARG A 100 0.80 1.95 4.07
C ARG A 100 0.35 3.24 3.37
N ARG A 101 -0.82 3.24 2.73
CA ARG A 101 -1.38 4.44 2.05
C ARG A 101 -1.81 5.56 3.00
N LYS A 102 -2.24 5.20 4.21
CA LYS A 102 -2.58 6.15 5.27
C LYS A 102 -2.02 5.62 6.57
N LEU A 103 -0.99 6.28 7.09
CA LEU A 103 -0.74 6.27 8.52
C LEU A 103 -2.03 6.83 9.15
N GLY A 104 -2.60 6.10 10.12
CA GLY A 104 -3.77 6.60 10.86
C GLY A 104 -3.43 7.93 11.55
N PRO A 105 -4.42 8.63 12.13
CA PRO A 105 -4.16 9.83 12.94
C PRO A 105 -3.06 9.64 13.99
N THR A 106 -2.86 8.41 14.44
CA THR A 106 -1.89 7.96 15.45
C THR A 106 -0.50 7.60 14.93
N ALA A 107 -0.29 7.51 13.62
CA ALA A 107 0.98 7.05 13.05
C ALA A 107 1.89 8.20 12.56
N ALA A 108 1.47 9.45 12.81
CA ALA A 108 2.38 10.57 12.93
C ALA A 108 2.72 10.78 14.41
N SER A 109 3.50 9.85 14.99
CA SER A 109 4.29 10.22 16.15
C SER A 109 5.22 11.37 15.75
N VAL A 110 5.48 12.24 16.72
CA VAL A 110 6.27 13.49 16.62
C VAL A 110 7.37 13.42 15.56
N CYS A 111 7.49 14.46 14.73
CA CYS A 111 8.58 14.59 13.75
C CYS A 111 9.93 14.36 14.46
N PRO A 112 10.76 13.39 14.01
CA PRO A 112 12.07 13.13 14.64
C PRO A 112 12.90 14.40 14.74
N LYS A 113 13.63 14.55 15.84
CA LYS A 113 14.37 15.78 16.17
C LYS A 113 15.30 16.22 15.03
N GLN A 114 15.95 15.27 14.34
CA GLN A 114 16.85 15.58 13.22
C GLN A 114 16.17 16.28 12.03
N PHE A 115 14.84 16.12 11.86
CA PHE A 115 14.08 16.73 10.77
C PHE A 115 13.22 17.92 11.24
N GLN A 116 13.20 18.24 12.53
CA GLN A 116 12.26 19.19 13.10
C GLN A 116 12.46 20.62 12.55
N THR A 117 13.72 21.06 12.40
CA THR A 117 14.03 22.39 11.85
C THR A 117 13.52 22.54 10.41
N ALA A 118 13.82 21.57 9.54
CA ALA A 118 13.37 21.60 8.14
C ALA A 118 11.84 21.48 8.03
N PHE A 119 11.23 20.65 8.88
CA PHE A 119 9.78 20.47 8.93
C PHE A 119 9.05 21.76 9.32
N ASN A 120 9.53 22.45 10.35
CA ASN A 120 8.93 23.71 10.81
C ASN A 120 9.15 24.85 9.80
N GLY A 121 10.35 24.96 9.21
CA GLY A 121 10.61 25.98 8.19
C GLY A 121 9.70 25.85 6.97
N TYR A 122 9.39 24.62 6.55
CA TYR A 122 8.42 24.39 5.47
C TYR A 122 6.98 24.73 5.88
N LEU A 123 6.60 24.45 7.14
CA LEU A 123 5.28 24.83 7.66
C LEU A 123 5.09 26.35 7.66
N GLU A 124 6.09 27.10 8.13
CA GLU A 124 6.09 28.56 8.15
C GLU A 124 5.96 29.15 6.73
N GLU A 125 6.69 28.59 5.76
CA GLU A 125 6.59 29.01 4.36
C GLU A 125 5.23 28.66 3.74
N CYS A 126 4.63 27.54 4.13
CA CYS A 126 3.27 27.20 3.71
C CYS A 126 2.23 28.19 4.26
N GLN A 127 2.42 28.67 5.49
CA GLN A 127 1.58 29.68 6.12
C GLN A 127 1.79 31.06 5.49
N SER A 128 3.04 31.46 5.21
CA SER A 128 3.38 32.75 4.56
C SER A 128 2.71 32.90 3.19
N ARG A 129 2.52 31.78 2.48
CA ARG A 129 1.86 31.71 1.17
C ARG A 129 0.32 31.73 1.22
N ASN A 130 -0.28 31.90 2.41
CA ASN A 130 -1.75 31.89 2.60
C ASN A 130 -2.43 30.65 2.00
N LEU A 131 -1.77 29.50 2.04
CA LEU A 131 -2.37 28.25 1.61
C LEU A 131 -3.53 27.89 2.55
N SER A 132 -4.59 27.28 1.99
CA SER A 132 -5.72 26.83 2.80
C SER A 132 -5.28 25.82 3.86
N GLU A 133 -5.98 25.80 5.00
CA GLU A 133 -5.72 24.87 6.10
C GLU A 133 -5.69 23.42 5.62
N GLN A 134 -6.65 23.04 4.78
CA GLN A 134 -6.71 21.70 4.17
C GLN A 134 -5.52 21.42 3.23
N GLY A 135 -5.07 22.45 2.50
CA GLY A 135 -3.90 22.39 1.63
C GLY A 135 -2.60 22.19 2.43
N ASN A 136 -2.48 22.86 3.57
CA ASN A 136 -1.35 22.70 4.49
C ASN A 136 -1.38 21.32 5.15
N TYR A 137 -2.53 20.91 5.69
CA TYR A 137 -2.71 19.60 6.31
C TYR A 137 -2.28 18.45 5.38
N SER A 138 -2.72 18.50 4.12
CA SER A 138 -2.40 17.46 3.13
C SER A 138 -0.91 17.40 2.79
N ARG A 139 -0.24 18.55 2.66
CA ARG A 139 1.20 18.63 2.36
C ARG A 139 2.03 18.17 3.54
N MET A 140 1.74 18.68 4.73
CA MET A 140 2.47 18.32 5.94
C MET A 140 2.34 16.83 6.25
N ASN A 141 1.17 16.22 6.04
CA ASN A 141 1.02 14.77 6.23
C ASN A 141 1.87 13.95 5.26
N ARG A 142 1.99 14.36 3.98
CA ARG A 142 2.88 13.67 3.03
C ARG A 142 4.34 13.75 3.47
N ILE A 143 4.79 14.92 3.93
CA ILE A 143 6.16 15.10 4.42
C ILE A 143 6.41 14.28 5.69
N ARG A 144 5.46 14.27 6.64
CA ARG A 144 5.56 13.41 7.83
C ARG A 144 5.71 11.94 7.47
N HIS A 145 4.92 11.45 6.51
CA HIS A 145 5.00 10.06 6.07
C HIS A 145 6.37 9.75 5.44
N PHE A 146 6.91 10.67 4.65
CA PHE A 146 8.23 10.53 4.05
C PHE A 146 9.34 10.51 5.12
N ILE A 147 9.29 11.43 6.08
CA ILE A 147 10.24 11.47 7.20
C ILE A 147 10.16 10.18 8.04
N PHE A 148 8.96 9.69 8.32
CA PHE A 148 8.77 8.44 9.04
C PHE A 148 9.35 7.24 8.28
N TYR A 149 9.19 7.21 6.95
CA TYR A 149 9.81 6.19 6.11
C TYR A 149 11.34 6.23 6.21
N LEU A 150 11.96 7.42 6.13
CA LEU A 150 13.41 7.57 6.29
C LEU A 150 13.89 7.06 7.66
N PHE A 151 13.13 7.32 8.72
CA PHE A 151 13.49 6.93 10.09
C PHE A 151 13.34 5.42 10.37
N LEU A 152 12.41 4.73 9.68
CA LEU A 152 12.26 3.27 9.80
C LEU A 152 13.23 2.46 8.91
N SER A 153 14.02 3.15 8.07
CA SER A 153 14.95 2.52 7.13
C SER A 153 16.38 2.43 7.68
N GLU A 154 16.59 2.78 8.95
CA GLU A 154 17.83 2.60 9.74
C GLU A 154 17.69 1.38 10.67
#